data_AF-A0A0L1JPP2-F1
#
_entry.id   AF-A0A0L1JPP2-F1
#
_cell.length_a   1.000
_cell.length_b   1.000
_cell.length_c   1.000
_cell.angle_alpha   90.00
_cell.angle_beta   90.00
_cell.angle_gamma   90.00
#
_symmetry.space_group_name_H-M   'P 1'
#
loop_
_entity.id
_entity.type
_entity.pdbx_description
1 polymer ?
#
loop_
_entity_poly.entity_id
_entity_poly.type
_entity_poly.pdbx_seq_one_letter_code
_entity_poly.pdbx_strand_id
1 'polypeptide(L)'
;MTVWSGILALAGCNVLDNGTLAQIDAVGGPLNADPSRIEILVDLPPGLGIPEGAAVMNVSAVRNDIGARNDASYVLEQGTRDDGLRRFRVAPGDIDRLRAQQSLLREWETEAPDRTEGSLTVDVTGCAIGAGPQPTASLSIFAVVLPNPTPRPLLRGVPVSQIMDATDQRELPAC
;
A
#
# COMPACT_ATOMS: atom_id res chain seq x y z
N MET A 1 7.03 -38.19 30.07
CA MET A 1 6.49 -36.83 30.25
C MET A 1 7.43 -35.90 29.49
N THR A 2 7.06 -35.50 28.28
CA THR A 2 7.90 -34.67 27.41
C THR A 2 7.07 -33.45 27.05
N VAL A 3 7.43 -32.31 27.62
CA VAL A 3 6.75 -31.02 27.42
C VAL A 3 7.26 -30.44 26.10
N TRP A 4 6.39 -30.39 25.10
CA TRP A 4 6.67 -29.78 23.80
C TRP A 4 6.25 -28.32 23.88
N SER A 5 7.21 -27.41 24.05
CA SER A 5 6.97 -25.97 23.96
C SER A 5 6.71 -25.59 22.51
N GLY A 6 5.43 -25.47 22.16
CA GLY A 6 5.00 -24.90 20.88
C GLY A 6 5.17 -23.39 20.90
N ILE A 7 6.10 -22.88 20.10
CA ILE A 7 6.23 -21.45 19.80
C ILE A 7 5.07 -21.09 18.88
N LEU A 8 4.09 -20.32 19.39
CA LEU A 8 3.12 -19.62 18.56
C LEU A 8 3.81 -18.42 17.90
N ALA A 9 4.15 -18.55 16.61
CA ALA A 9 4.48 -17.41 15.77
C ALA A 9 3.17 -16.74 15.35
N LEU A 10 2.85 -15.57 15.94
CA LEU A 10 1.81 -14.69 15.44
C LEU A 10 2.34 -13.99 14.17
N ALA A 11 2.03 -14.55 13.01
CA ALA A 11 2.12 -13.83 11.74
C ALA A 11 0.82 -13.04 11.56
N GLY A 12 0.85 -11.75 11.91
CA GLY A 12 -0.23 -10.80 11.59
C GLY A 12 -0.24 -10.51 10.09
N CYS A 13 -0.99 -11.28 9.31
CA CYS A 13 -1.27 -11.00 7.91
C CYS A 13 -2.32 -9.87 7.83
N ASN A 14 -1.89 -8.61 7.84
CA ASN A 14 -2.75 -7.48 7.48
C ASN A 14 -2.92 -7.46 5.95
N VAL A 15 -3.82 -8.32 5.44
CA VAL A 15 -4.23 -8.29 4.05
C VAL A 15 -5.28 -7.19 3.91
N LEU A 16 -4.92 -6.10 3.23
CA LEU A 16 -5.87 -5.09 2.79
C LEU A 16 -7.04 -5.75 2.04
N ASP A 17 -8.27 -5.42 2.43
CA ASP A 17 -9.51 -5.97 1.88
C ASP A 17 -9.58 -5.84 0.34
N ASN A 18 -10.07 -6.89 -0.30
CA ASN A 18 -10.29 -7.02 -1.74
C ASN A 18 -11.14 -5.87 -2.33
N GLY A 19 -11.94 -5.16 -1.51
CA GLY A 19 -12.71 -3.99 -1.93
C GLY A 19 -11.86 -2.78 -2.39
N THR A 20 -10.62 -2.63 -1.91
CA THR A 20 -9.74 -1.50 -2.25
C THR A 20 -9.11 -1.66 -3.64
N LEU A 21 -8.87 -2.90 -4.08
CA LEU A 21 -8.34 -3.21 -5.41
C LEU A 21 -9.32 -2.85 -6.53
N ALA A 22 -10.63 -2.99 -6.30
CA ALA A 22 -11.66 -2.71 -7.30
C ALA A 22 -11.81 -1.21 -7.65
N GLN A 23 -11.48 -0.28 -6.72
CA GLN A 23 -11.54 1.17 -7.00
C GLN A 23 -10.32 1.68 -7.77
N ILE A 24 -9.21 0.96 -7.73
CA ILE A 24 -7.95 1.31 -8.38
C ILE A 24 -7.99 1.01 -9.90
N ASP A 25 -8.76 0.01 -10.32
CA ASP A 25 -8.94 -0.34 -11.73
C ASP A 25 -9.73 0.72 -12.52
N ALA A 26 -10.75 1.33 -11.88
CA ALA A 26 -11.65 2.32 -12.49
C ALA A 26 -10.98 3.64 -12.96
N VAL A 27 -9.70 3.87 -12.63
CA VAL A 27 -8.94 5.09 -12.97
C VAL A 27 -7.87 4.88 -14.04
N GLY A 28 -7.89 3.75 -14.75
CA GLY A 28 -6.90 3.40 -15.78
C GLY A 28 -5.68 2.65 -15.23
N GLY A 29 -5.75 2.23 -13.96
CA GLY A 29 -4.75 1.39 -13.30
C GLY A 29 -3.42 2.10 -12.98
N PRO A 30 -2.92 2.07 -11.74
CA PRO A 30 -1.59 2.56 -11.38
C PRO A 30 -0.45 1.84 -12.12
N LEU A 31 -0.72 0.71 -12.76
CA LEU A 31 0.22 -0.01 -13.63
C LEU A 31 0.47 0.69 -14.98
N ASN A 32 -0.40 1.61 -15.39
CA ASN A 32 -0.28 2.33 -16.66
C ASN A 32 0.18 3.78 -16.50
N ALA A 33 0.15 4.32 -15.28
CA ALA A 33 0.64 5.66 -15.00
C ALA A 33 2.18 5.68 -14.87
N ASP A 34 2.80 6.78 -15.27
CA ASP A 34 4.22 7.04 -15.01
C ASP A 34 4.48 7.01 -13.49
N PRO A 35 5.33 6.10 -12.98
CA PRO A 35 5.54 5.96 -11.55
C PRO A 35 5.98 7.22 -10.83
N SER A 36 6.69 8.11 -11.54
CA SER A 36 7.15 9.40 -11.00
C SER A 36 6.00 10.37 -10.71
N ARG A 37 4.80 10.07 -11.22
CA ARG A 37 3.60 10.91 -11.16
C ARG A 37 2.53 10.35 -10.23
N ILE A 38 2.77 9.20 -9.61
CA ILE A 38 1.85 8.57 -8.68
C ILE A 38 2.17 9.06 -7.28
N GLU A 39 1.15 9.53 -6.57
CA GLU A 39 1.25 9.86 -5.15
C GLU A 39 0.12 9.19 -4.39
N ILE A 40 0.44 8.69 -3.21
CA ILE A 40 -0.56 8.30 -2.21
C ILE A 40 -0.56 9.37 -1.14
N LEU A 41 -1.73 9.94 -0.89
CA LEU A 41 -1.94 10.90 0.19
C LEU A 41 -2.68 10.20 1.32
N VAL A 42 -2.22 10.41 2.53
CA VAL A 42 -2.84 9.84 3.73
C VAL A 42 -3.15 10.97 4.70
N ASP A 43 -4.42 11.06 5.07
CA ASP A 43 -4.89 11.88 6.17
C ASP A 43 -4.85 11.03 7.44
N LEU A 44 -3.83 11.25 8.26
CA LEU A 44 -3.59 10.49 9.48
C LEU A 44 -4.32 11.13 10.67
N PRO A 45 -5.07 10.34 11.46
CA PRO A 45 -5.63 10.86 12.69
C PRO A 45 -4.54 11.20 13.70
N PRO A 46 -4.80 12.12 14.65
CA PRO A 46 -3.90 12.37 15.77
C PRO A 46 -3.58 11.09 16.54
N GLY A 47 -2.33 10.94 16.98
CA GLY A 47 -1.87 9.76 17.72
C GLY A 47 -1.38 8.62 16.84
N LEU A 48 -1.53 8.70 15.51
CA LEU A 48 -0.98 7.75 14.56
C LEU A 48 0.15 8.39 13.75
N GLY A 49 1.28 7.70 13.66
CA GLY A 49 2.41 8.03 12.80
C GLY A 49 2.71 6.91 11.82
N ILE A 50 3.58 7.19 10.86
CA ILE A 50 4.15 6.20 9.94
C ILE A 50 5.67 6.47 9.94
N PRO A 51 6.52 5.53 10.39
CA PRO A 51 7.97 5.71 10.37
C PRO A 51 8.51 5.84 8.93
N GLU A 52 9.71 6.41 8.80
CA GLU A 52 10.40 6.42 7.51
C GLU A 52 10.67 4.99 7.02
N GLY A 53 10.46 4.75 5.72
CA GLY A 53 10.64 3.43 5.12
C GLY A 53 9.56 2.40 5.47
N ALA A 54 8.57 2.75 6.30
CA ALA A 54 7.50 1.84 6.72
C ALA A 54 6.35 1.71 5.70
N ALA A 55 6.43 2.42 4.57
CA ALA A 55 5.49 2.32 3.47
C ALA A 55 6.15 1.65 2.28
N VAL A 56 5.59 0.53 1.82
CA VAL A 56 6.13 -0.30 0.75
C VAL A 56 5.03 -0.59 -0.25
N MET A 57 5.32 -0.38 -1.53
CA MET A 57 4.45 -0.82 -2.62
C MET A 57 4.96 -2.12 -3.20
N ASN A 58 4.09 -3.13 -3.24
CA ASN A 58 4.34 -4.43 -3.83
C ASN A 58 3.63 -4.53 -5.16
N VAL A 59 4.37 -4.93 -6.21
CA VAL A 59 3.84 -5.18 -7.55
C VAL A 59 4.18 -6.61 -7.89
N SER A 60 3.16 -7.41 -8.19
CA SER A 60 3.34 -8.79 -8.60
C SER A 60 2.52 -9.11 -9.85
N ALA A 61 3.00 -10.07 -10.63
CA ALA A 61 2.22 -10.68 -11.69
C ALA A 61 2.62 -12.12 -11.93
N VAL A 62 1.66 -12.90 -12.39
CA VAL A 62 1.84 -14.28 -12.84
C VAL A 62 1.27 -14.40 -14.25
N ARG A 63 2.01 -15.11 -15.10
CA ARG A 63 1.57 -15.50 -16.44
C ARG A 63 1.48 -17.03 -16.51
N ASN A 64 0.24 -17.52 -16.51
CA ASN A 64 -0.12 -18.90 -16.22
C ASN A 64 0.16 -19.90 -17.36
N ASP A 65 0.18 -19.47 -18.62
CA ASP A 65 0.45 -20.34 -19.78
C ASP A 65 1.91 -20.81 -19.86
N ILE A 66 2.84 -20.00 -19.37
CA ILE A 66 4.28 -20.29 -19.32
C ILE A 66 4.83 -20.45 -17.91
N GLY A 67 4.00 -20.29 -16.87
CA GLY A 67 4.41 -20.37 -15.47
C GLY A 67 5.39 -19.28 -15.04
N ALA A 68 5.41 -18.13 -15.74
CA ALA A 68 6.29 -17.02 -15.41
C ALA A 68 5.71 -16.20 -14.26
N ARG A 69 6.60 -15.68 -13.40
CA ARG A 69 6.25 -14.87 -12.24
C ARG A 69 7.21 -13.70 -12.12
N ASN A 70 6.68 -12.54 -11.73
CA ASN A 70 7.47 -11.35 -11.48
C ASN A 70 6.94 -10.65 -10.23
N ASP A 71 7.78 -10.49 -9.21
CA ASP A 71 7.43 -9.80 -7.96
C ASP A 71 8.50 -8.76 -7.64
N ALA A 72 8.07 -7.59 -7.19
CA ALA A 72 8.97 -6.55 -6.74
C ALA A 72 8.33 -5.67 -5.67
N SER A 73 9.15 -5.25 -4.71
CA SER A 73 8.79 -4.28 -3.68
C SER A 73 9.52 -2.96 -3.92
N TYR A 74 8.85 -1.85 -3.62
CA TYR A 74 9.36 -0.49 -3.80
C TYR A 74 9.09 0.30 -2.51
N VAL A 75 10.14 0.83 -1.89
CA VAL A 75 9.97 1.68 -0.72
C VAL A 75 9.39 3.01 -1.16
N LEU A 76 8.38 3.50 -0.42
CA LEU A 76 7.78 4.79 -0.67
C LEU A 76 8.46 5.85 0.19
N GLU A 77 9.02 6.86 -0.47
CA GLU A 77 9.52 8.05 0.18
C GLU A 77 8.36 8.87 0.73
N GLN A 78 8.54 9.25 1.99
CA GLN A 78 7.55 9.97 2.77
C GLN A 78 7.85 11.47 2.73
N GLY A 79 6.81 12.28 2.61
CA GLY A 79 6.88 13.73 2.71
C GLY A 79 5.57 14.30 3.21
N THR A 80 5.48 15.62 3.26
CA THR A 80 4.25 16.33 3.67
C THR A 80 3.88 17.32 2.57
N ARG A 81 2.59 17.47 2.29
CA ARG A 81 2.06 18.50 1.39
C ARG A 81 1.68 19.76 2.17
N ASP A 82 1.53 20.86 1.46
CA ASP A 82 1.15 22.16 2.04
C ASP A 82 -0.23 22.12 2.73
N ASP A 83 -1.10 21.18 2.35
CA ASP A 83 -2.41 20.91 2.95
C ASP A 83 -2.34 20.04 4.23
N GLY A 84 -1.14 19.67 4.67
CA GLY A 84 -0.91 18.86 5.88
C GLY A 84 -1.02 17.35 5.67
N LEU A 85 -1.42 16.90 4.48
CA LEU A 85 -1.52 15.47 4.18
C LEU A 85 -0.13 14.83 4.07
N ARG A 86 0.00 13.60 4.58
CA ARG A 86 1.21 12.80 4.39
C ARG A 86 1.25 12.31 2.95
N ARG A 87 2.35 12.56 2.26
CA ARG A 87 2.57 12.16 0.87
C ARG A 87 3.55 11.01 0.81
N PHE A 88 3.20 9.99 0.04
CA PHE A 88 4.05 8.86 -0.28
C PHE A 88 4.25 8.78 -1.80
N ARG A 89 5.50 8.62 -2.22
CA ARG A 89 5.89 8.48 -3.63
C ARG A 89 6.94 7.40 -3.77
N VAL A 90 7.02 6.77 -4.94
CA VAL A 90 8.11 5.83 -5.23
C VAL A 90 9.45 6.58 -5.11
N ALA A 91 10.41 5.99 -4.40
CA ALA A 91 11.74 6.57 -4.27
C ALA A 91 12.36 6.84 -5.65
N PRO A 92 13.05 7.97 -5.89
CA PRO A 92 13.62 8.29 -7.20
C PRO A 92 14.53 7.20 -7.77
N GLY A 93 15.30 6.53 -6.90
CA GLY A 93 16.18 5.43 -7.30
C GLY A 93 15.45 4.18 -7.81
N ASP A 94 14.15 4.07 -7.56
CA ASP A 94 13.32 2.91 -7.91
C ASP A 94 12.39 3.16 -9.11
N ILE A 95 12.29 4.40 -9.58
CA ILE A 95 11.37 4.79 -10.67
C ILE A 95 11.64 4.01 -11.95
N ASP A 96 12.90 3.90 -12.38
CA ASP A 96 13.25 3.23 -13.63
C ASP A 96 13.02 1.72 -13.54
N ARG A 97 13.28 1.13 -12.37
CA ARG A 97 13.01 -0.28 -12.09
C ARG A 97 11.51 -0.58 -12.17
N LEU A 98 10.68 0.25 -11.56
CA LEU A 98 9.24 0.11 -11.64
C LEU A 98 8.71 0.32 -13.05
N ARG A 99 9.24 1.29 -13.80
CA ARG A 99 8.85 1.51 -15.20
C ARG A 99 9.17 0.30 -16.08
N ALA A 100 10.35 -0.32 -15.88
CA ALA A 100 10.72 -1.54 -16.58
C ALA A 100 9.79 -2.70 -16.22
N GLN A 101 9.45 -2.86 -14.93
CA GLN A 101 8.48 -3.86 -14.49
C GLN A 101 7.12 -3.64 -15.14
N GLN A 102 6.56 -2.44 -15.07
CA GLN A 102 5.28 -2.12 -15.71
C GLN A 102 5.31 -2.41 -17.22
N SER A 103 6.44 -2.18 -17.90
CA SER A 103 6.58 -2.52 -19.33
C SER A 103 6.49 -4.01 -19.59
N LEU A 104 7.19 -4.81 -18.79
CA LEU A 104 7.12 -6.28 -18.86
C LEU A 104 5.69 -6.78 -18.61
N LEU A 105 5.03 -6.23 -17.58
CA LEU A 105 3.67 -6.67 -17.24
C LEU A 105 2.65 -6.32 -18.34
N ARG A 106 2.80 -5.16 -18.99
CA ARG A 106 1.97 -4.80 -20.16
C ARG A 106 2.20 -5.71 -21.36
N GLU A 107 3.45 -6.13 -21.56
CA GLU A 107 3.77 -7.11 -22.60
C GLU A 107 3.09 -8.45 -22.32
N TRP A 108 3.15 -8.94 -21.07
CA TRP A 108 2.44 -10.16 -20.68
C TRP A 108 0.92 -10.05 -20.87
N GLU A 109 0.32 -8.95 -20.45
CA GLU A 109 -1.10 -8.67 -20.63
C GLU A 109 -1.49 -8.61 -22.12
N THR A 110 -0.62 -8.07 -22.97
CA THR A 110 -0.86 -7.99 -24.42
C THR A 110 -0.77 -9.37 -25.08
N GLU A 111 0.21 -10.19 -24.69
CA GLU A 111 0.44 -11.51 -25.27
C GLU A 111 -0.57 -12.57 -24.79
N ALA A 112 -1.00 -12.48 -23.53
CA ALA A 112 -1.85 -13.48 -22.91
C ALA A 112 -2.80 -12.84 -21.86
N PRO A 113 -3.79 -12.04 -22.29
CA PRO A 113 -4.66 -11.28 -21.39
C PRO A 113 -5.45 -12.19 -20.43
N ASP A 114 -6.04 -13.28 -20.94
CA ASP A 114 -6.82 -14.22 -20.13
C ASP A 114 -5.95 -15.17 -19.27
N ARG A 115 -4.63 -15.01 -19.32
CA ARG A 115 -3.66 -15.86 -18.60
C ARG A 115 -2.66 -15.06 -17.78
N THR A 116 -2.80 -13.74 -17.75
CA THR A 116 -1.96 -12.84 -16.96
C THR A 116 -2.80 -12.28 -15.83
N GLU A 117 -2.27 -12.39 -14.62
CA GLU A 117 -2.89 -11.85 -13.42
C GLU A 117 -1.87 -10.94 -12.75
N GLY A 118 -2.25 -9.69 -12.49
CA GLY A 118 -1.42 -8.69 -11.82
C GLY A 118 -2.04 -8.23 -10.51
N SER A 119 -1.20 -7.84 -9.55
CA SER A 119 -1.63 -7.18 -8.33
C SER A 119 -0.67 -6.04 -7.96
N LEU A 120 -1.25 -5.00 -7.36
CA LEU A 120 -0.53 -3.90 -6.75
C LEU A 120 -1.10 -3.68 -5.35
N THR A 121 -0.24 -3.75 -4.35
CA THR A 121 -0.58 -3.57 -2.94
C THR A 121 0.31 -2.49 -2.35
N VAL A 122 -0.22 -1.68 -1.44
CA VAL A 122 0.56 -0.70 -0.70
C VAL A 122 0.43 -1.03 0.78
N ASP A 123 1.52 -1.52 1.35
CA ASP A 123 1.60 -1.88 2.76
C ASP A 123 2.18 -0.70 3.55
N VAL A 124 1.52 -0.34 4.62
CA VAL A 124 1.92 0.78 5.48
C VAL A 124 1.90 0.31 6.92
N THR A 125 3.06 0.36 7.56
CA THR A 125 3.17 0.05 8.99
C THR A 125 3.09 1.35 9.78
N GLY A 126 2.05 1.46 10.63
CA GLY A 126 1.88 2.58 11.54
C GLY A 126 2.69 2.44 12.83
N CYS A 127 2.84 3.55 13.55
CA CYS A 127 3.37 3.62 14.90
C CYS A 127 2.49 4.54 15.76
N ALA A 128 2.49 4.33 17.07
CA ALA A 128 1.74 5.16 18.01
C ALA A 128 2.54 6.42 18.37
N ILE A 129 1.87 7.57 18.34
CA ILE A 129 2.36 8.82 18.91
C ILE A 129 1.63 9.06 20.23
N GLY A 130 2.37 9.11 21.34
CA GLY A 130 1.80 9.26 22.67
C GLY A 130 0.95 8.04 23.05
N ALA A 131 -0.35 8.24 23.31
CA ALA A 131 -1.27 7.16 23.70
C ALA A 131 -1.82 6.35 22.51
N GLY A 132 -1.43 6.68 21.28
CA GLY A 132 -2.00 6.09 20.06
C GLY A 132 -3.25 6.83 19.56
N PRO A 133 -3.79 6.45 18.39
CA PRO A 133 -4.98 7.08 17.83
C PRO A 133 -6.23 6.74 18.66
N GLN A 134 -7.19 7.67 18.68
CA GLN A 134 -8.52 7.33 19.21
C GLN A 134 -9.20 6.30 18.28
N PRO A 135 -9.90 5.27 18.81
CA PRO A 135 -10.51 4.23 17.97
C PRO A 135 -11.53 4.75 16.95
N THR A 136 -12.20 5.86 17.28
CA THR A 136 -13.17 6.54 16.43
C THR A 136 -12.56 7.60 15.52
N ALA A 137 -11.25 7.86 15.65
CA ALA A 137 -10.57 8.78 14.74
C ALA A 137 -10.55 8.18 13.33
N SER A 138 -10.66 9.05 12.33
CA SER A 138 -10.82 8.63 10.95
C SER A 138 -9.51 8.71 10.18
N LEU A 139 -9.26 7.71 9.35
CA LEU A 139 -8.19 7.66 8.35
C LEU A 139 -8.80 7.88 6.96
N SER A 140 -8.14 8.66 6.12
CA SER A 140 -8.46 8.74 4.69
C SER A 140 -7.23 8.51 3.83
N ILE A 141 -7.41 7.82 2.71
CA ILE A 141 -6.35 7.52 1.74
C ILE A 141 -6.82 7.99 0.36
N PHE A 142 -5.95 8.69 -0.35
CA PHE A 142 -6.23 9.22 -1.68
C PHE A 142 -5.09 8.86 -2.63
N ALA A 143 -5.43 8.55 -3.88
CA ALA A 143 -4.48 8.46 -4.97
C ALA A 143 -4.49 9.76 -5.78
N VAL A 144 -3.32 10.25 -6.16
CA VAL A 144 -3.14 11.35 -7.11
C VAL A 144 -2.29 10.85 -8.27
N VAL A 145 -2.71 11.14 -9.50
CA VAL A 145 -1.94 10.84 -10.71
C VAL A 145 -1.74 12.11 -11.50
N LEU A 146 -0.52 12.64 -11.50
CA LEU A 146 -0.18 13.85 -12.24
C LEU A 146 -0.25 13.60 -13.77
N PRO A 147 -0.63 14.62 -14.58
CA PRO A 147 -0.77 16.02 -14.21
C PRO A 147 -2.15 16.41 -13.67
N ASN A 148 -3.06 15.47 -13.39
CA ASN A 148 -4.35 15.79 -12.76
C ASN A 148 -4.19 15.72 -11.24
N PRO A 149 -3.96 16.85 -10.54
CA PRO A 149 -3.60 16.84 -9.12
C PRO A 149 -4.80 16.55 -8.21
N THR A 150 -5.98 16.29 -8.77
CA THR A 150 -7.21 16.05 -8.01
C THR A 150 -7.09 14.74 -7.23
N PRO A 151 -7.10 14.77 -5.88
CA PRO A 151 -7.06 13.55 -5.08
C PRO A 151 -8.30 12.71 -5.32
N ARG A 152 -8.09 11.44 -5.66
CA ARG A 152 -9.15 10.44 -5.78
C ARG A 152 -9.13 9.58 -4.54
N PRO A 153 -10.18 9.65 -3.72
CA PRO A 153 -10.23 8.87 -2.49
C PRO A 153 -10.32 7.38 -2.80
N LEU A 154 -9.40 6.62 -2.20
CA LEU A 154 -9.43 5.15 -2.12
C LEU A 154 -10.16 4.71 -0.85
N LEU A 155 -9.93 5.43 0.25
CA LEU A 155 -10.56 5.22 1.55
C LEU A 155 -11.00 6.57 2.11
N ARG A 156 -12.25 6.70 2.56
CA ARG A 156 -12.78 7.97 3.07
C ARG A 156 -13.24 7.84 4.52
N GLY A 157 -12.54 8.54 5.40
CA GLY A 157 -13.00 8.80 6.76
C GLY A 157 -13.26 7.54 7.59
N VAL A 158 -12.58 6.44 7.29
CA VAL A 158 -12.85 5.15 7.92
C VAL A 158 -12.29 5.15 9.34
N PRO A 159 -13.08 4.80 10.36
CA PRO A 159 -12.59 4.72 11.73
C PRO A 159 -11.42 3.75 11.85
N VAL A 160 -10.40 4.10 12.64
CA VAL A 160 -9.24 3.22 12.88
C VAL A 160 -9.67 1.84 13.37
N SER A 161 -10.72 1.76 14.19
CA SER A 161 -11.29 0.49 14.67
C SER A 161 -11.87 -0.43 13.60
N GLN A 162 -12.11 0.06 12.38
CA GLN A 162 -12.55 -0.75 11.24
C GLN A 162 -11.39 -1.22 10.36
N ILE A 163 -10.21 -0.63 10.53
CA ILE A 163 -9.00 -0.93 9.74
C ILE A 163 -8.05 -1.81 10.55
N MET A 164 -8.00 -1.57 11.87
CA MET A 164 -7.15 -2.27 12.81
C MET A 164 -7.96 -2.64 14.04
N ASP A 165 -7.85 -3.89 14.47
CA ASP A 165 -8.54 -4.35 15.66
C ASP A 165 -7.93 -3.71 16.92
N ALA A 166 -8.69 -3.70 18.01
CA ALA A 166 -8.30 -3.03 19.25
C ALA A 166 -7.02 -3.61 19.90
N THR A 167 -6.61 -4.83 19.52
CA THR A 167 -5.36 -5.47 19.93
C THR A 167 -4.18 -4.85 19.17
N ASP A 168 -4.28 -4.78 17.84
CA ASP A 168 -3.24 -4.20 16.99
C ASP A 168 -2.97 -2.73 17.32
N GLN A 169 -4.01 -1.97 17.66
CA GLN A 169 -3.88 -0.58 18.08
C GLN A 169 -3.04 -0.42 19.37
N ARG A 170 -3.14 -1.37 20.30
CA ARG A 170 -2.39 -1.36 21.57
C ARG A 170 -0.96 -1.88 21.42
N GLU A 171 -0.72 -2.65 20.36
CA GLU A 171 0.58 -3.24 20.05
C GLU A 171 1.39 -2.40 19.04
N LEU A 172 0.85 -1.24 18.63
CA LEU A 172 1.58 -0.29 17.79
C LEU A 172 2.92 0.08 18.47
N PRO A 173 4.05 -0.08 17.77
CA PRO A 173 5.34 0.38 18.30
C PRO A 173 5.31 1.90 18.44
N ALA A 174 6.11 2.44 19.36
CA ALA A 174 6.30 3.88 19.46
C ALA A 174 6.99 4.42 18.19
N CYS A 175 6.52 5.57 17.72
CA CYS A 175 7.33 6.45 16.89
C CYS A 175 8.38 7.15 17.79
#